data_AF-A0A832GFI0-F1
#
_entry.id   AF-A0A832GFI0-F1
#
_cell.length_a   1.000
_cell.length_b   1.000
_cell.length_c   1.000
_cell.angle_alpha   90.00
_cell.angle_beta   90.00
_cell.angle_gamma   90.00
#
_symmetry.space_group_name_H-M   'P 1'
#
loop_
_entity.id
_entity.type
_entity.pdbx_description
1 polymer ?
#
loop_
_entity_poly.entity_id
_entity_poly.type
_entity_poly.pdbx_seq_one_letter_code
_entity_poly.pdbx_strand_id
1 'polypeptide(L)'
;MLRDGRFRRSRRIAVLWDLSGGCVYAAAAGAVRGRLMELFEKTFGVSLRQLTAGRLAERIVQSHGRGRDLEDMRPARFVHGPEGPGQWPDYPWVARQADSAVSHTRDHLGNEFLLWLWHAAADGGGVKTADGEVSLVVSQTIDLQCAYGVSGRDSLRSDAVAAMPEAMEGLRSGKVPRKLGLILESGGQYELALSAETLAVSAAKLPEVEEAETPRVLFEERIGLLRNLAKTLDALFASFLKVRTGSWDSQLRSIRKWIGQAEK
;
A
#
# COMPACT_ATOMS: atom_id res chain seq x y z
N MET A 1 -2.22 17.68 42.25
CA MET A 1 -0.89 17.83 41.63
C MET A 1 0.02 16.75 42.19
N LEU A 2 0.53 15.83 41.36
CA LEU A 2 1.51 14.82 41.81
C LEU A 2 2.84 15.53 42.11
N ARG A 3 3.34 15.37 43.34
CA ARG A 3 4.53 16.02 43.92
C ARG A 3 5.89 15.54 43.36
N ASP A 4 5.90 14.74 42.29
CA ASP A 4 7.07 13.91 41.94
C ASP A 4 7.82 14.31 40.64
N GLY A 5 7.64 15.54 40.13
CA GLY A 5 8.44 16.04 38.98
C GLY A 5 8.35 15.25 37.66
N ARG A 6 7.55 14.16 37.60
CA ARG A 6 7.36 13.34 36.39
C ARG A 6 6.43 14.06 35.42
N PHE A 7 7.00 14.63 34.38
CA PHE A 7 6.25 15.17 33.26
C PHE A 7 5.47 14.04 32.56
N ARG A 8 4.13 14.11 32.60
CA ARG A 8 3.27 13.19 31.84
C ARG A 8 3.17 13.67 30.40
N ARG A 9 3.88 13.03 29.48
CA ARG A 9 3.67 13.26 28.04
C ARG A 9 2.32 12.67 27.63
N SER A 10 1.39 13.54 27.26
CA SER A 10 0.08 13.14 26.74
C SER A 10 0.08 13.23 25.22
N ARG A 11 -0.48 12.22 24.55
CA ARG A 11 -0.66 12.19 23.08
C ARG A 11 -2.11 11.87 22.79
N ARG A 12 -2.74 12.64 21.90
CA ARG A 12 -4.09 12.37 21.38
C ARG A 12 -3.96 11.75 19.98
N ILE A 13 -4.86 10.83 19.67
CA ILE A 13 -4.94 10.16 18.37
C ILE A 13 -6.39 10.17 17.97
N ALA A 14 -6.67 10.84 16.86
CA ALA A 14 -8.00 10.84 16.27
C ALA A 14 -8.26 9.45 15.66
N VAL A 15 -9.48 8.97 15.89
CA VAL A 15 -9.99 7.71 15.35
C VAL A 15 -11.31 8.03 14.67
N LEU A 16 -11.45 7.64 13.42
CA LEU A 16 -12.69 7.71 12.67
C LEU A 16 -13.22 6.28 12.52
N TRP A 17 -14.35 5.99 13.18
CA TRP A 17 -15.07 4.74 12.97
C TRP A 17 -16.09 4.93 11.84
N ASP A 18 -15.80 4.35 10.68
CA ASP A 18 -16.70 4.35 9.55
C ASP A 18 -17.56 3.08 9.55
N LEU A 19 -18.75 3.19 10.15
CA LEU A 19 -19.71 2.08 10.24
C LEU A 19 -20.15 1.58 8.87
N SER A 20 -20.31 2.48 7.90
CA SER A 20 -20.77 2.13 6.56
C SER A 20 -19.77 1.24 5.81
N GLY A 21 -18.48 1.53 5.94
CA GLY A 21 -17.40 0.72 5.36
C GLY A 21 -16.94 -0.44 6.25
N GLY A 22 -17.47 -0.55 7.47
CA GLY A 22 -17.01 -1.54 8.46
C GLY A 22 -15.52 -1.40 8.80
N CYS A 23 -15.01 -0.16 8.83
CA CYS A 23 -13.58 0.14 8.96
C CYS A 23 -13.33 1.21 10.03
N VAL A 24 -12.12 1.19 10.61
CA VAL A 24 -11.64 2.22 11.54
C VAL A 24 -10.36 2.83 10.97
N TYR A 25 -10.37 4.14 10.75
CA TYR A 25 -9.21 4.90 10.33
C TYR A 25 -8.55 5.56 11.53
N ALA A 26 -7.25 5.35 11.70
CA ALA A 26 -6.49 5.97 12.78
C ALA A 26 -5.01 6.12 12.39
N ALA A 27 -4.40 7.23 12.82
CA ALA A 27 -2.94 7.43 12.73
C ALA A 27 -2.22 6.63 13.83
N ALA A 28 -2.37 5.29 13.79
CA ALA A 28 -1.89 4.36 14.80
C ALA A 28 -0.92 3.33 14.20
N ALA A 29 0.32 3.31 14.70
CA ALA A 29 1.37 2.38 14.27
C ALA A 29 2.09 1.76 15.48
N GLY A 30 2.67 0.56 15.30
CA GLY A 30 3.42 -0.14 16.35
C GLY A 30 2.60 -0.32 17.64
N ALA A 31 3.19 0.01 18.79
CA ALA A 31 2.54 -0.11 20.10
C ALA A 31 1.23 0.67 20.22
N VAL A 32 1.11 1.79 19.50
CA VAL A 32 -0.11 2.61 19.49
C VAL A 32 -1.27 1.86 18.84
N ARG A 33 -1.02 1.13 17.74
CA ARG A 33 -2.02 0.30 17.09
C ARG A 33 -2.49 -0.82 18.03
N GLY A 34 -1.55 -1.51 18.67
CA GLY A 34 -1.88 -2.55 19.65
C GLY A 34 -2.76 -2.00 20.78
N ARG A 35 -2.41 -0.83 21.33
CA ARG A 35 -3.20 -0.17 22.37
C ARG A 35 -4.57 0.28 21.88
N LEU A 36 -4.68 0.79 20.65
CA LEU A 36 -5.98 1.14 20.05
C LEU A 36 -6.88 -0.09 19.93
N MET A 37 -6.36 -1.22 19.40
CA MET A 37 -7.13 -2.46 19.24
C MET A 37 -7.64 -2.98 20.59
N GLU A 38 -6.77 -3.01 21.60
CA GLU A 38 -7.12 -3.44 22.96
C GLU A 38 -8.20 -2.54 23.58
N LEU A 39 -8.03 -1.22 23.49
CA LEU A 39 -9.01 -0.26 24.04
C LEU A 39 -10.34 -0.35 23.30
N PHE A 40 -10.32 -0.51 21.98
CA PHE A 40 -11.52 -0.58 21.15
C PHE A 40 -12.35 -1.82 21.50
N GLU A 41 -11.70 -2.99 21.64
CA GLU A 41 -12.36 -4.23 22.06
C GLU A 41 -12.92 -4.13 23.48
N LYS A 42 -12.16 -3.60 24.44
CA LYS A 42 -12.64 -3.39 25.81
C LYS A 42 -13.81 -2.42 25.90
N THR A 43 -13.86 -1.42 25.03
CA THR A 43 -14.88 -0.36 25.07
C THR A 43 -16.16 -0.78 24.33
N PHE A 44 -16.01 -1.40 23.16
CA PHE A 44 -17.14 -1.67 22.24
C PHE A 44 -17.46 -3.15 22.09
N GLY A 45 -16.66 -4.06 22.64
CA GLY A 45 -16.85 -5.51 22.50
C GLY A 45 -16.55 -6.05 21.09
N VAL A 46 -15.90 -5.26 20.23
CA VAL A 46 -15.58 -5.62 18.84
C VAL A 46 -14.06 -5.65 18.65
N SER A 47 -13.53 -6.78 18.18
CA SER A 47 -12.10 -6.92 17.89
C SER A 47 -11.76 -6.30 16.55
N LEU A 48 -10.79 -5.38 16.54
CA LEU A 48 -10.24 -4.84 15.30
C LEU A 48 -9.19 -5.80 14.72
N ARG A 49 -9.07 -5.81 13.39
CA ARG A 49 -7.97 -6.47 12.68
C ARG A 49 -7.36 -5.47 11.73
N GLN A 50 -6.03 -5.47 11.63
CA GLN A 50 -5.35 -4.61 10.67
C GLN A 50 -5.70 -5.08 9.25
N LEU A 51 -6.07 -4.15 8.39
CA LEU A 51 -6.17 -4.39 6.95
C LEU A 51 -4.76 -4.43 6.37
N THR A 52 -4.40 -5.54 5.73
CA THR A 52 -3.13 -5.73 5.01
C THR A 52 -3.45 -5.99 3.54
N ALA A 53 -2.45 -5.92 2.66
CA ALA A 53 -2.64 -6.20 1.24
C ALA A 53 -3.26 -7.59 1.02
N GLY A 54 -2.79 -8.57 1.78
CA GLY A 54 -3.36 -9.90 1.88
C GLY A 54 -4.84 -9.98 2.18
N ARG A 55 -5.21 -9.40 3.32
CA ARG A 55 -6.60 -9.42 3.81
C ARG A 55 -7.54 -8.64 2.88
N LEU A 56 -7.05 -7.54 2.30
CA LEU A 56 -7.82 -6.82 1.30
C LEU A 56 -8.02 -7.67 0.05
N ALA A 57 -6.99 -8.40 -0.40
CA ALA A 57 -7.11 -9.32 -1.53
C ALA A 57 -8.13 -10.43 -1.25
N GLU A 58 -8.06 -11.06 -0.08
CA GLU A 58 -9.05 -12.05 0.35
C GLU A 58 -10.46 -11.48 0.33
N ARG A 59 -10.67 -10.28 0.92
CA ARG A 59 -11.98 -9.62 0.94
C ARG A 59 -12.53 -9.36 -0.46
N ILE A 60 -11.69 -8.85 -1.38
CA ILE A 60 -12.10 -8.52 -2.76
C ILE A 60 -12.37 -9.79 -3.58
N VAL A 61 -11.53 -10.81 -3.46
CA VAL A 61 -11.68 -12.03 -4.27
C VAL A 61 -12.85 -12.89 -3.75
N GLN A 62 -13.05 -12.95 -2.44
CA GLN A 62 -14.19 -13.66 -1.83
C GLN A 62 -15.53 -13.02 -2.22
N SER A 63 -15.62 -11.69 -2.28
CA SER A 63 -16.87 -11.02 -2.69
C SER A 63 -17.28 -11.34 -4.13
N HIS A 64 -16.35 -11.82 -4.96
CA HIS A 64 -16.60 -12.25 -6.33
C HIS A 64 -16.69 -13.79 -6.50
N GLY A 65 -16.69 -14.56 -5.40
CA GLY A 65 -16.77 -16.03 -5.44
C GLY A 65 -15.53 -16.73 -6.01
N ARG A 66 -14.39 -16.03 -6.09
CA ARG A 66 -13.16 -16.50 -6.75
C ARG A 66 -12.06 -16.90 -5.77
N GLY A 67 -12.40 -17.29 -4.55
CA GLY A 67 -11.44 -17.50 -3.44
C GLY A 67 -10.23 -18.39 -3.78
N ARG A 68 -10.43 -19.42 -4.62
CA ARG A 68 -9.38 -20.34 -5.08
C ARG A 68 -8.27 -19.65 -5.89
N ASP A 69 -8.55 -18.52 -6.53
CA ASP A 69 -7.56 -17.81 -7.35
C ASP A 69 -6.38 -17.28 -6.54
N LEU A 70 -6.57 -17.09 -5.22
CA LEU A 70 -5.50 -16.70 -4.32
C LEU A 70 -4.75 -17.92 -3.75
N GLU A 71 -5.37 -19.09 -3.66
CA GLU A 71 -4.80 -20.25 -2.94
C GLU A 71 -3.41 -20.63 -3.46
N ASP A 72 -3.28 -20.74 -4.78
CA ASP A 72 -2.03 -21.12 -5.48
C ASP A 72 -1.16 -19.93 -5.90
N MET A 73 -1.49 -18.72 -5.45
CA MET A 73 -0.82 -17.50 -5.89
C MET A 73 0.61 -17.42 -5.32
N ARG A 74 1.59 -17.56 -6.21
CA ARG A 74 3.01 -17.40 -5.89
C ARG A 74 3.49 -15.97 -6.16
N PRO A 75 4.49 -15.48 -5.40
CA PRO A 75 5.11 -14.21 -5.69
C PRO A 75 5.68 -14.11 -7.11
N ALA A 76 5.58 -12.95 -7.74
CA ALA A 76 6.01 -12.72 -9.11
C ALA A 76 7.54 -12.57 -9.23
N ARG A 77 8.11 -13.24 -10.23
CA ARG A 77 9.54 -13.15 -10.58
C ARG A 77 9.79 -11.97 -11.50
N PHE A 78 9.91 -10.74 -11.00
CA PHE A 78 10.14 -9.56 -11.85
C PHE A 78 11.53 -9.53 -12.50
N VAL A 79 12.53 -10.12 -11.85
CA VAL A 79 13.88 -10.38 -12.39
C VAL A 79 14.33 -11.77 -11.96
N HIS A 80 15.43 -12.28 -12.52
CA HIS A 80 16.00 -13.57 -12.10
C HIS A 80 16.66 -13.47 -10.73
N GLY A 81 16.52 -14.52 -9.93
CA GLY A 81 17.22 -14.64 -8.66
C GLY A 81 18.70 -14.99 -8.86
N PRO A 82 19.53 -14.83 -7.81
CA PRO A 82 20.95 -15.18 -7.84
C PRO A 82 21.23 -16.66 -8.15
N GLU A 83 20.30 -17.57 -7.83
CA GLU A 83 20.40 -19.01 -8.14
C GLU A 83 19.87 -19.34 -9.56
N GLY A 84 19.51 -18.32 -10.33
CA GLY A 84 19.07 -18.45 -11.72
C GLY A 84 17.57 -18.32 -11.92
N PRO A 85 17.08 -18.63 -13.14
CA PRO A 85 15.70 -18.33 -13.54
C PRO A 85 14.63 -19.15 -12.81
N GLY A 86 15.01 -20.29 -12.22
CA GLY A 86 14.10 -21.18 -11.48
C GLY A 86 13.78 -20.70 -10.06
N GLN A 87 14.58 -19.80 -9.49
CA GLN A 87 14.41 -19.32 -8.12
C GLN A 87 13.17 -18.43 -7.99
N TRP A 88 12.37 -18.67 -6.94
CA TRP A 88 11.25 -17.82 -6.57
C TRP A 88 11.68 -16.82 -5.49
N PRO A 89 11.16 -15.58 -5.50
CA PRO A 89 11.46 -14.63 -4.45
C PRO A 89 10.76 -15.00 -3.14
N ASP A 90 11.49 -14.89 -2.04
CA ASP A 90 11.04 -15.34 -0.71
C ASP A 90 10.38 -14.23 0.12
N TYR A 91 10.56 -12.95 -0.28
CA TYR A 91 10.06 -11.78 0.45
C TYR A 91 10.35 -11.87 1.96
N PRO A 92 11.64 -11.75 2.39
CA PRO A 92 12.06 -12.10 3.75
C PRO A 92 11.30 -11.38 4.88
N TRP A 93 10.72 -10.21 4.60
CA TRP A 93 9.93 -9.42 5.56
C TRP A 93 8.47 -9.89 5.71
N VAL A 94 7.96 -10.65 4.74
CA VAL A 94 6.65 -11.32 4.80
C VAL A 94 6.81 -12.69 5.45
N ALA A 95 7.80 -13.47 5.00
CA ALA A 95 8.06 -14.82 5.51
C ALA A 95 8.31 -14.84 7.04
N ARG A 96 9.02 -13.84 7.57
CA ARG A 96 9.25 -13.70 9.03
C ARG A 96 8.00 -13.44 9.87
N GLN A 97 6.86 -13.09 9.27
CA GLN A 97 5.59 -12.96 9.98
C GLN A 97 4.77 -14.26 10.00
N ALA A 98 5.15 -15.26 9.18
CA ALA A 98 4.46 -16.54 9.03
C ALA A 98 4.66 -17.52 10.21
N ASP A 99 5.55 -17.19 11.17
CA ASP A 99 5.73 -17.97 12.41
C ASP A 99 4.56 -17.78 13.42
N SER A 100 3.57 -16.95 13.08
CA SER A 100 2.30 -16.87 13.81
C SER A 100 1.23 -17.62 13.02
N ALA A 101 0.32 -18.34 13.69
CA ALA A 101 -0.72 -19.22 13.12
C ALA A 101 -1.70 -18.58 12.10
N VAL A 102 -1.42 -17.38 11.60
CA VAL A 102 -2.10 -16.72 10.48
C VAL A 102 -1.46 -17.18 9.18
N SER A 103 -1.96 -18.31 8.69
CA SER A 103 -1.79 -18.84 7.32
C SER A 103 -1.56 -17.74 6.26
N HIS A 104 -0.44 -17.85 5.55
CA HIS A 104 -0.13 -17.21 4.26
C HIS A 104 -0.88 -15.90 3.97
N THR A 105 -0.52 -14.81 4.65
CA THR A 105 -1.21 -13.53 4.46
C THR A 105 -1.03 -12.95 3.06
N ARG A 106 -0.24 -13.51 2.14
CA ARG A 106 -0.07 -12.99 0.76
C ARG A 106 0.25 -11.49 0.69
N ASP A 107 0.85 -10.93 1.74
CA ASP A 107 1.13 -9.49 1.82
C ASP A 107 2.18 -9.03 0.79
N HIS A 108 2.89 -9.97 0.15
CA HIS A 108 3.74 -9.71 -1.03
C HIS A 108 2.95 -9.07 -2.19
N LEU A 109 1.62 -9.27 -2.25
CA LEU A 109 0.75 -8.60 -3.22
C LEU A 109 0.81 -7.08 -3.10
N GLY A 110 1.09 -6.56 -1.91
CA GLY A 110 1.31 -5.13 -1.72
C GLY A 110 2.54 -4.64 -2.47
N ASN A 111 3.63 -5.41 -2.49
CA ASN A 111 4.86 -5.04 -3.19
C ASN A 111 4.67 -5.12 -4.71
N GLU A 112 3.98 -6.17 -5.18
CA GLU A 112 3.62 -6.32 -6.59
C GLU A 112 2.68 -5.20 -7.05
N PHE A 113 1.72 -4.82 -6.20
CA PHE A 113 0.81 -3.71 -6.44
C PHE A 113 1.55 -2.38 -6.58
N LEU A 114 2.46 -2.05 -5.65
CA LEU A 114 3.26 -0.82 -5.76
C LEU A 114 4.13 -0.81 -7.01
N LEU A 115 4.74 -1.94 -7.39
CA LEU A 115 5.51 -2.02 -8.63
C LEU A 115 4.63 -1.89 -9.89
N TRP A 116 3.43 -2.46 -9.85
CA TRP A 116 2.45 -2.30 -10.92
C TRP A 116 1.99 -0.85 -11.07
N LEU A 117 1.73 -0.14 -9.96
CA LEU A 117 1.43 1.29 -9.98
C LEU A 117 2.60 2.10 -10.54
N TRP A 118 3.83 1.83 -10.13
CA TRP A 118 5.01 2.52 -10.65
C TRP A 118 5.15 2.30 -12.16
N HIS A 119 5.01 1.06 -12.65
CA HIS A 119 4.99 0.80 -14.09
C HIS A 119 3.86 1.55 -14.80
N ALA A 120 2.65 1.57 -14.24
CA ALA A 120 1.53 2.34 -14.81
C ALA A 120 1.84 3.85 -14.86
N ALA A 121 2.51 4.40 -13.84
CA ALA A 121 2.97 5.79 -13.81
C ALA A 121 3.96 6.09 -14.95
N ALA A 122 4.86 5.14 -15.24
CA ALA A 122 5.81 5.24 -16.34
C ALA A 122 5.15 5.09 -17.73
N ASP A 123 3.98 4.43 -17.79
CA ASP A 123 3.21 4.16 -19.01
C ASP A 123 1.97 5.08 -19.13
N GLY A 124 2.17 6.38 -18.88
CA GLY A 124 1.14 7.41 -19.04
C GLY A 124 0.27 7.72 -17.81
N GLY A 125 0.37 6.92 -16.75
CA GLY A 125 -0.20 7.21 -15.43
C GLY A 125 -1.71 7.01 -15.28
N GLY A 126 -2.45 6.68 -16.33
CA GLY A 126 -3.89 6.41 -16.25
C GLY A 126 -4.20 4.96 -15.86
N VAL A 127 -4.98 4.76 -14.80
CA VAL A 127 -5.50 3.46 -14.40
C VAL A 127 -7.03 3.47 -14.40
N LYS A 128 -7.63 2.62 -15.23
CA LYS A 128 -9.08 2.41 -15.25
C LYS A 128 -9.51 1.52 -14.10
N THR A 129 -10.41 2.04 -13.26
CA THR A 129 -11.02 1.31 -12.15
C THR A 129 -12.53 1.14 -12.36
N ALA A 130 -13.21 0.45 -11.43
CA ALA A 130 -14.67 0.33 -11.48
C ALA A 130 -15.39 1.68 -11.24
N ASP A 131 -14.75 2.60 -10.53
CA ASP A 131 -15.32 3.88 -10.11
C ASP A 131 -14.91 5.06 -11.02
N GLY A 132 -14.11 4.78 -12.06
CA GLY A 132 -13.58 5.79 -12.97
C GLY A 132 -12.10 5.62 -13.26
N GLU A 133 -11.54 6.57 -14.01
CA GLU A 133 -10.11 6.63 -14.29
C GLU A 133 -9.39 7.39 -13.18
N VAL A 134 -8.28 6.82 -12.69
CA VAL A 134 -7.41 7.44 -11.70
C VAL A 134 -6.08 7.71 -12.38
N SER A 135 -5.68 8.99 -12.42
CA SER A 135 -4.35 9.36 -12.88
C SER A 135 -3.39 9.34 -11.72
N LEU A 136 -2.19 8.80 -11.91
CA LEU A 136 -1.19 8.69 -10.86
C LEU A 136 0.21 9.01 -11.36
N VAL A 137 0.99 9.62 -10.48
CA VAL A 137 2.43 9.79 -10.64
C VAL A 137 3.15 9.33 -9.37
N VAL A 138 4.36 8.80 -9.54
CA VAL A 138 5.22 8.51 -8.40
C VAL A 138 5.83 9.83 -7.91
N SER A 139 5.60 10.11 -6.63
CA SER A 139 6.09 11.31 -5.93
C SER A 139 7.52 11.09 -5.41
N GLN A 140 7.96 11.95 -4.49
CA GLN A 140 9.35 12.12 -4.11
C GLN A 140 10.04 10.94 -3.42
N THR A 141 9.38 9.83 -3.10
CA THR A 141 9.93 8.79 -2.21
C THR A 141 9.71 7.38 -2.73
N ILE A 142 10.76 6.57 -2.74
CA ILE A 142 10.70 5.12 -2.99
C ILE A 142 11.57 4.41 -1.95
N ASP A 143 11.01 3.43 -1.26
CA ASP A 143 11.80 2.47 -0.49
C ASP A 143 11.82 1.12 -1.23
N LEU A 144 13.00 0.55 -1.45
CA LEU A 144 13.21 -0.71 -2.15
C LEU A 144 13.85 -1.75 -1.22
N GLN A 145 13.51 -3.03 -1.36
CA GLN A 145 14.22 -4.11 -0.67
C GLN A 145 14.27 -5.39 -1.50
N CYS A 146 15.37 -6.14 -1.41
CA CYS A 146 15.61 -7.37 -2.17
C CYS A 146 14.58 -8.46 -1.87
N ALA A 147 13.80 -8.86 -2.88
CA ALA A 147 12.83 -9.93 -2.73
C ALA A 147 13.49 -11.31 -2.54
N TYR A 148 14.75 -11.47 -2.94
CA TYR A 148 15.56 -12.68 -2.79
C TYR A 148 16.43 -12.70 -1.53
N GLY A 149 16.39 -11.65 -0.70
CA GLY A 149 17.15 -11.59 0.55
C GLY A 149 18.67 -11.51 0.43
N VAL A 150 19.21 -11.34 -0.79
CA VAL A 150 20.66 -11.27 -1.02
C VAL A 150 21.24 -9.88 -0.93
N SER A 151 20.45 -8.84 -1.20
CA SER A 151 20.88 -7.45 -1.07
C SER A 151 20.03 -6.68 -0.05
N GLY A 152 20.52 -5.50 0.34
CA GLY A 152 19.91 -4.66 1.36
C GLY A 152 18.64 -3.91 0.93
N ARG A 153 18.30 -2.91 1.74
CA ARG A 153 17.22 -1.95 1.53
C ARG A 153 17.80 -0.63 1.06
N ASP A 154 17.13 0.02 0.11
CA ASP A 154 17.41 1.40 -0.28
C ASP A 154 16.21 2.28 0.07
N SER A 155 16.48 3.52 0.45
CA SER A 155 15.49 4.58 0.59
C SER A 155 15.95 5.77 -0.23
N LEU A 156 15.20 6.08 -1.28
CA LEU A 156 15.52 7.13 -2.25
C LEU A 156 14.53 8.27 -2.12
N ARG A 157 15.03 9.51 -2.21
CA ARG A 157 14.20 10.71 -2.19
C ARG A 157 14.68 11.75 -3.20
N SER A 158 13.81 12.11 -4.14
CA SER A 158 14.07 13.09 -5.21
C SER A 158 12.77 13.41 -5.95
N ASP A 159 12.65 14.59 -6.56
CA ASP A 159 11.46 14.99 -7.34
C ASP A 159 11.16 14.05 -8.52
N ALA A 160 12.20 13.45 -9.11
CA ALA A 160 12.08 12.50 -10.23
C ALA A 160 12.55 11.08 -9.84
N VAL A 161 12.36 10.68 -8.56
CA VAL A 161 12.89 9.42 -8.01
C VAL A 161 12.52 8.17 -8.81
N ALA A 162 11.36 8.16 -9.47
CA ALA A 162 10.87 7.04 -10.27
C ALA A 162 11.66 6.78 -11.55
N ALA A 163 12.38 7.77 -12.06
CA ALA A 163 13.22 7.64 -13.25
C ALA A 163 14.71 7.63 -12.92
N MET A 164 15.08 7.71 -11.63
CA MET A 164 16.49 7.72 -11.23
C MET A 164 17.19 6.41 -11.61
N PRO A 165 18.42 6.46 -12.14
CA PRO A 165 19.21 5.26 -12.44
C PRO A 165 19.33 4.32 -11.24
N GLU A 166 19.50 4.85 -10.03
CA GLU A 166 19.61 4.07 -8.79
C GLU A 166 18.31 3.34 -8.44
N ALA A 167 17.16 3.96 -8.69
CA ALA A 167 15.86 3.34 -8.46
C ALA A 167 15.63 2.18 -9.43
N MET A 168 15.95 2.39 -10.72
CA MET A 168 15.84 1.37 -11.75
C MET A 168 16.85 0.24 -11.55
N GLU A 169 18.08 0.55 -11.14
CA GLU A 169 19.09 -0.45 -10.81
C GLU A 169 18.72 -1.27 -9.56
N GLY A 170 18.05 -0.66 -8.59
CA GLY A 170 17.40 -1.35 -7.49
C GLY A 170 16.42 -2.44 -8.00
N LEU A 171 15.57 -2.11 -8.97
CA LEU A 171 14.67 -3.10 -9.59
C LEU A 171 15.43 -4.20 -10.33
N ARG A 172 16.45 -3.85 -11.12
CA ARG A 172 17.28 -4.81 -11.89
C ARG A 172 18.02 -5.80 -10.99
N SER A 173 18.46 -5.34 -9.82
CA SER A 173 19.10 -6.18 -8.78
C SER A 173 18.11 -7.00 -7.94
N GLY A 174 16.81 -6.99 -8.26
CA GLY A 174 15.79 -7.80 -7.60
C GLY A 174 15.20 -7.19 -6.35
N LYS A 175 15.37 -5.88 -6.15
CA LYS A 175 14.60 -5.14 -5.15
C LYS A 175 13.20 -4.84 -5.67
N VAL A 176 12.25 -4.79 -4.75
CA VAL A 176 10.85 -4.43 -5.02
C VAL A 176 10.42 -3.31 -4.07
N PRO A 177 9.41 -2.50 -4.44
CA PRO A 177 8.93 -1.42 -3.59
C PRO A 177 8.35 -1.94 -2.26
N ARG A 178 8.85 -1.37 -1.16
CA ARG A 178 8.31 -1.47 0.20
C ARG A 178 7.40 -0.28 0.53
N LYS A 179 7.69 0.87 -0.07
CA LYS A 179 6.93 2.11 0.10
C LYS A 179 7.06 2.95 -1.16
N LEU A 180 5.95 3.58 -1.56
CA LEU A 180 5.89 4.45 -2.74
C LEU A 180 5.17 5.74 -2.39
N GLY A 181 5.80 6.89 -2.65
CA GLY A 181 5.14 8.19 -2.69
C GLY A 181 4.30 8.30 -3.95
N LEU A 182 3.08 8.81 -3.85
CA LEU A 182 2.12 8.88 -4.93
C LEU A 182 1.40 10.23 -4.90
N ILE A 183 1.16 10.79 -6.08
CA ILE A 183 0.11 11.79 -6.29
C ILE A 183 -0.96 11.11 -7.13
N LEU A 184 -2.20 11.17 -6.67
CA LEU A 184 -3.37 10.58 -7.31
C LEU A 184 -4.35 11.69 -7.65
N GLU A 185 -4.91 11.65 -8.85
CA GLU A 185 -6.00 12.52 -9.28
C GLU A 185 -7.26 11.66 -9.51
N SER A 186 -8.30 11.93 -8.71
CA SER A 186 -9.57 11.18 -8.73
C SER A 186 -10.70 12.08 -8.20
N GLY A 187 -11.09 13.08 -8.98
CA GLY A 187 -12.06 14.10 -8.56
C GLY A 187 -11.46 15.08 -7.53
N GLY A 188 -10.14 15.24 -7.54
CA GLY A 188 -9.34 15.94 -6.55
C GLY A 188 -7.95 15.31 -6.43
N GLN A 189 -6.96 16.16 -6.17
CA GLN A 189 -5.56 15.74 -6.04
C GLN A 189 -5.25 15.29 -4.61
N TYR A 190 -4.81 14.04 -4.47
CA TYR A 190 -4.31 13.47 -3.22
C TYR A 190 -2.81 13.25 -3.32
N GLU A 191 -2.06 13.56 -2.27
CA GLU A 191 -0.65 13.19 -2.15
C GLU A 191 -0.46 12.31 -0.92
N LEU A 192 0.25 11.19 -1.06
CA LEU A 192 0.46 10.25 0.04
C LEU A 192 1.72 9.42 -0.17
N ALA A 193 2.12 8.67 0.85
CA ALA A 193 3.02 7.55 0.68
C ALA A 193 2.41 6.26 1.23
N LEU A 194 2.39 5.23 0.40
CA LEU A 194 1.73 3.95 0.64
C LEU A 194 2.75 2.87 0.97
N SER A 195 2.54 2.15 2.07
CA SER A 195 3.36 1.00 2.47
C SER A 195 2.80 -0.28 1.84
N ALA A 196 3.67 -1.14 1.30
CA ALA A 196 3.27 -2.33 0.55
C ALA A 196 2.42 -3.30 1.39
N GLU A 197 2.97 -3.88 2.46
CA GLU A 197 2.34 -5.03 3.13
C GLU A 197 1.07 -4.63 3.88
N THR A 198 1.11 -3.47 4.49
CA THR A 198 0.04 -3.00 5.38
C THR A 198 -0.96 -2.09 4.69
N LEU A 199 -0.70 -1.70 3.44
CA LEU A 199 -1.41 -0.62 2.74
C LEU A 199 -1.53 0.65 3.58
N ALA A 200 -0.60 0.85 4.53
CA ALA A 200 -0.66 1.98 5.43
C ALA A 200 -0.33 3.26 4.67
N VAL A 201 -1.27 4.21 4.73
CA VAL A 201 -1.12 5.54 4.20
C VAL A 201 -0.36 6.41 5.20
N SER A 202 0.64 7.13 4.71
CA SER A 202 1.43 8.11 5.46
C SER A 202 1.53 9.40 4.68
N ALA A 203 1.74 10.53 5.38
CA ALA A 203 1.88 11.85 4.76
C ALA A 203 0.72 12.25 3.82
N ALA A 204 -0.50 11.77 4.10
CA ALA A 204 -1.68 12.08 3.29
C ALA A 204 -1.99 13.59 3.32
N LYS A 205 -1.96 14.22 2.15
CA LYS A 205 -2.53 15.53 1.87
C LYS A 205 -3.82 15.29 1.08
N LEU A 206 -4.91 15.82 1.61
CA LEU A 206 -6.22 15.77 0.96
C LEU A 206 -6.37 17.02 0.08
N PRO A 207 -7.26 17.00 -0.93
CA PRO A 207 -7.66 18.18 -1.66
C PRO A 207 -8.06 19.33 -0.72
N GLU A 208 -7.85 20.57 -1.17
CA GLU A 208 -8.32 21.74 -0.45
C GLU A 208 -9.86 21.79 -0.50
N VAL A 209 -10.46 22.22 0.61
CA VAL A 209 -11.90 22.43 0.71
C VAL A 209 -12.14 23.93 0.65
N GLU A 210 -12.58 24.42 -0.51
CA GLU A 210 -12.75 25.85 -0.77
C GLU A 210 -14.02 26.42 -0.12
N GLU A 211 -15.11 25.64 -0.12
CA GLU A 211 -16.43 26.07 0.34
C GLU A 211 -16.78 25.46 1.71
N ALA A 212 -16.22 26.02 2.79
CA ALA A 212 -16.58 25.63 4.15
C ALA A 212 -16.89 26.85 5.03
N GLU A 213 -18.17 27.12 5.23
CA GLU A 213 -18.65 28.27 6.02
C GLU A 213 -18.36 28.13 7.53
N THR A 214 -18.18 26.90 8.02
CA THR A 214 -17.91 26.64 9.44
C THR A 214 -16.83 25.57 9.63
N PRO A 215 -16.12 25.56 10.78
CA PRO A 215 -15.17 24.49 11.11
C PRO A 215 -15.78 23.08 11.11
N ARG A 216 -17.08 22.98 11.39
CA ARG A 216 -17.80 21.70 11.37
C ARG A 216 -17.96 21.18 9.94
N VAL A 217 -18.39 22.03 9.01
CA VAL A 217 -18.52 21.67 7.58
C VAL A 217 -17.16 21.25 7.03
N LEU A 218 -16.09 22.02 7.30
CA LEU A 218 -14.74 21.66 6.89
C LEU A 218 -14.32 20.27 7.41
N PHE A 219 -14.65 19.94 8.65
CA PHE A 219 -14.35 18.63 9.23
C PHE A 219 -15.11 17.48 8.55
N GLU A 220 -16.40 17.68 8.29
CA GLU A 220 -17.26 16.70 7.60
C GLU A 220 -16.79 16.47 6.16
N GLU A 221 -16.44 17.53 5.41
CA GLU A 221 -15.88 17.45 4.06
C GLU A 221 -14.54 16.69 4.04
N ARG A 222 -13.65 16.96 4.99
CA ARG A 222 -12.38 16.23 5.10
C ARG A 222 -12.57 14.74 5.39
N ILE A 223 -13.61 14.36 6.14
CA ILE A 223 -13.98 12.95 6.32
C ILE A 223 -14.44 12.34 4.98
N GLY A 224 -15.24 13.07 4.21
CA GLY A 224 -15.64 12.69 2.84
C GLY A 224 -14.43 12.44 1.95
N LEU A 225 -13.49 13.39 1.90
CA LEU A 225 -12.25 13.27 1.13
C LEU A 225 -11.38 12.08 1.58
N LEU A 226 -11.29 11.81 2.88
CA LEU A 226 -10.57 10.65 3.40
C LEU A 226 -11.22 9.33 2.98
N ARG A 227 -12.55 9.25 3.01
CA ARG A 227 -13.30 8.08 2.53
C ARG A 227 -13.11 7.88 1.02
N ASN A 228 -13.12 8.96 0.25
CA ASN A 228 -12.87 8.91 -1.19
C ASN A 228 -11.46 8.39 -1.48
N LEU A 229 -10.43 8.89 -0.78
CA LEU A 229 -9.06 8.37 -0.89
C LEU A 229 -9.01 6.85 -0.60
N ALA A 230 -9.66 6.40 0.47
CA ALA A 230 -9.69 4.97 0.80
C ALA A 230 -10.35 4.14 -0.31
N LYS A 231 -11.49 4.60 -0.84
CA LYS A 231 -12.18 3.96 -1.98
C LYS A 231 -11.31 3.92 -3.23
N THR A 232 -10.63 5.02 -3.57
CA THR A 232 -9.71 5.10 -4.71
C THR A 232 -8.58 4.06 -4.58
N LEU A 233 -8.00 3.91 -3.39
CA LEU A 233 -6.95 2.91 -3.14
C LEU A 233 -7.50 1.47 -3.25
N ASP A 234 -8.68 1.21 -2.70
CA ASP A 234 -9.34 -0.10 -2.82
C ASP A 234 -9.67 -0.43 -4.29
N ALA A 235 -10.13 0.55 -5.08
CA ALA A 235 -10.45 0.41 -6.50
C ALA A 235 -9.21 0.17 -7.37
N LEU A 236 -8.11 0.88 -7.09
CA LEU A 236 -6.80 0.62 -7.70
C LEU A 236 -6.31 -0.79 -7.38
N PHE A 237 -6.41 -1.22 -6.13
CA PHE A 237 -6.00 -2.55 -5.71
C PHE A 237 -6.87 -3.65 -6.34
N ALA A 238 -8.18 -3.45 -6.42
CA ALA A 238 -9.09 -4.36 -7.11
C ALA A 238 -8.75 -4.49 -8.60
N SER A 239 -8.40 -3.37 -9.25
CA SER A 239 -7.97 -3.33 -10.66
C SER A 239 -6.67 -4.11 -10.87
N PHE A 240 -5.70 -3.93 -9.96
CA PHE A 240 -4.50 -4.74 -9.92
C PHE A 240 -4.82 -6.23 -9.75
N LEU A 241 -5.68 -6.62 -8.82
CA LEU A 241 -6.05 -8.03 -8.61
C LEU A 241 -6.71 -8.66 -9.83
N LYS A 242 -7.52 -7.90 -10.57
CA LYS A 242 -8.12 -8.34 -11.84
C LYS A 242 -7.04 -8.65 -12.89
N VAL A 243 -6.02 -7.81 -13.00
CA VAL A 243 -4.86 -8.08 -13.87
C VAL A 243 -4.06 -9.27 -13.35
N ARG A 244 -3.83 -9.33 -12.04
CA ARG A 244 -3.01 -10.33 -11.36
C ARG A 244 -3.57 -11.75 -11.39
N THR A 245 -4.90 -11.88 -11.46
CA THR A 245 -5.62 -13.16 -11.56
C THR A 245 -6.06 -13.50 -12.99
N GLY A 246 -5.93 -12.57 -13.94
CA GLY A 246 -6.35 -12.73 -15.33
C GLY A 246 -5.17 -12.69 -16.29
N SER A 247 -4.77 -11.49 -16.69
CA SER A 247 -3.78 -11.24 -17.74
C SER A 247 -2.34 -11.07 -17.21
N TRP A 248 -2.00 -11.74 -16.10
CA TRP A 248 -0.76 -11.48 -15.38
C TRP A 248 0.50 -11.74 -16.20
N ASP A 249 0.54 -12.80 -17.00
CA ASP A 249 1.71 -13.12 -17.82
C ASP A 249 2.05 -12.01 -18.81
N SER A 250 1.03 -11.36 -19.39
CA SER A 250 1.23 -10.22 -20.28
C SER A 250 1.75 -9.00 -19.52
N GLN A 251 1.15 -8.70 -18.37
CA GLN A 251 1.59 -7.60 -17.51
C GLN A 251 3.02 -7.80 -17.02
N LEU A 252 3.36 -9.01 -16.59
CA LEU A 252 4.69 -9.37 -16.09
C LEU A 252 5.74 -9.26 -17.18
N ARG A 253 5.43 -9.65 -18.43
CA ARG A 253 6.33 -9.42 -19.57
C ARG A 253 6.56 -7.93 -19.83
N SER A 254 5.51 -7.10 -19.74
CA SER A 254 5.63 -5.64 -19.88
C SER A 254 6.56 -5.05 -18.80
N ILE A 255 6.31 -5.39 -17.53
CA ILE A 255 7.11 -4.92 -16.40
C ILE A 255 8.56 -5.37 -16.53
N ARG A 256 8.81 -6.64 -16.88
CA ARG A 256 10.17 -7.17 -17.11
C ARG A 256 10.89 -6.42 -18.22
N LYS A 257 10.20 -6.14 -19.32
CA LYS A 257 10.77 -5.38 -20.44
C LYS A 257 11.13 -3.96 -19.99
N TRP A 258 10.25 -3.29 -19.25
CA TRP A 258 10.50 -1.95 -18.71
C TRP A 258 11.70 -1.93 -17.75
N ILE A 259 11.79 -2.86 -16.80
CA ILE A 259 12.93 -2.98 -15.88
C ILE A 259 14.24 -3.24 -16.64
N GLY A 260 14.18 -4.10 -17.66
CA GLY A 260 15.33 -4.49 -18.49
C GLY A 260 15.76 -3.46 -19.53
N GLN A 261 15.01 -2.37 -19.73
CA GLN A 261 15.45 -1.27 -20.59
C GLN A 261 16.68 -0.63 -19.94
N ALA A 262 17.84 -0.78 -20.60
CA ALA A 262 19.00 0.06 -20.34
C ALA A 262 18.71 1.45 -20.91
N GLU A 263 19.05 2.51 -20.17
CA GLU A 263 19.17 3.84 -20.77
C GLU A 263 20.18 3.77 -21.92
N LYS A 264 19.83 4.35 -23.06
CA LYS A 264 20.77 4.59 -24.15
C LYS A 264 21.65 5.79 -23.84
#